data_AF-A0A9P9E948-F1
#
_entry.id   AF-A0A9P9E948-F1
#
_cell.length_a   1.000
_cell.length_b   1.000
_cell.length_c   1.000
_cell.angle_alpha   90.00
_cell.angle_beta   90.00
_cell.angle_gamma   90.00
#
_symmetry.space_group_name_H-M   'P 1'
#
loop_
_entity.id
_entity.type
_entity.pdbx_description
1 polymer ?
#
loop_
_entity_poly.entity_id
_entity_poly.type
_entity_poly.pdbx_seq_one_letter_code
_entity_poly.pdbx_strand_id
1 'polypeptide(L)'
;MSPQYLDCPRPLPLWLNSAYAKHIVKGNFMTLSARPKTVEQGEWVAHQVVEHYRILMNFVRIVLEKEEDGSSICTPRTCPKMSAGQNHSFTWLNKNHEPVELPAPEYMSLVQRWISSKVDDVAMFPTDPTGISFAYHPDYSNGAQLPQHGNGTWLGMTSGFPKNFAGTCQLMFRQIFRVYAHLYWGHFVNPFYHLNLEKQLNSCFSHFILTATTLDMLQPIDLEPMQYLIDLWAADGTFPPESRPYSYANVERGKYILSLSTAV
;
A
#
# COMPACT_ATOMS: atom_id res chain seq x y z
N MET A 1 17.19 13.61 27.61
CA MET A 1 16.49 13.37 26.33
C MET A 1 15.04 13.77 26.52
N SER A 2 14.58 14.81 25.84
CA SER A 2 13.18 15.24 25.92
C SER A 2 12.27 14.09 25.51
N PRO A 3 11.13 13.85 26.17
CA PRO A 3 10.21 12.80 25.76
C PRO A 3 9.76 13.09 24.33
N GLN A 4 10.03 12.16 23.41
CA GLN A 4 9.52 12.25 22.05
C GLN A 4 8.00 12.12 22.14
N TYR A 5 7.29 13.26 22.11
CA TYR A 5 5.84 13.29 22.16
C TYR A 5 5.32 12.64 20.88
N LEU A 6 4.63 11.50 21.03
CA LEU A 6 3.90 10.88 19.92
C LEU A 6 2.59 11.64 19.78
N ASP A 7 2.38 12.27 18.63
CA ASP A 7 1.09 12.86 18.28
C ASP A 7 0.10 11.74 17.89
N CYS A 8 -0.34 10.99 18.90
CA CYS A 8 -1.18 9.81 18.77
C CYS A 8 -2.14 9.74 19.97
N PRO A 9 -3.39 9.28 19.79
CA PRO A 9 -4.34 9.11 20.90
C PRO A 9 -3.76 8.27 22.05
N ARG A 10 -4.23 8.53 23.27
CA ARG A 10 -3.93 7.72 24.46
C ARG A 10 -5.23 7.04 24.95
N PRO A 11 -5.22 5.73 25.24
CA PRO A 11 -4.11 4.79 25.12
C PRO A 11 -3.63 4.64 23.66
N LEU A 12 -2.36 4.27 23.48
CA LEU A 12 -1.81 4.10 22.13
C LEU A 12 -2.61 3.04 21.37
N PRO A 13 -2.80 3.21 20.05
CA PRO A 13 -3.44 2.21 19.22
C PRO A 13 -2.73 0.84 19.34
N LEU A 14 -3.52 -0.23 19.35
CA LEU A 14 -3.01 -1.59 19.59
C LEU A 14 -2.00 -2.04 18.53
N TRP A 15 -2.11 -1.54 17.30
CA TRP A 15 -1.17 -1.80 16.21
C TRP A 15 0.21 -1.15 16.39
N LEU A 16 0.38 -0.25 17.36
CA LEU A 16 1.70 0.28 17.77
C LEU A 16 2.34 -0.54 18.89
N ASN A 17 1.64 -1.51 19.47
CA ASN A 17 2.23 -2.38 20.47
C ASN A 17 3.00 -3.51 19.78
N SER A 18 4.27 -3.65 20.11
CA SER A 18 5.18 -4.62 19.47
C SER A 18 4.78 -6.08 19.68
N ALA A 19 3.95 -6.38 20.68
CA ALA A 19 3.35 -7.70 20.86
C ALA A 19 2.41 -8.08 19.70
N TYR A 20 1.71 -7.09 19.12
CA TYR A 20 0.67 -7.27 18.10
C TYR A 20 1.09 -6.79 16.70
N ALA A 21 2.19 -6.05 16.58
CA ALA A 21 2.77 -5.61 15.30
C ALA A 21 3.61 -6.70 14.58
N LYS A 22 3.48 -7.97 14.98
CA LYS A 22 4.28 -9.10 14.48
C LYS A 22 3.79 -9.62 13.13
N HIS A 23 4.68 -10.31 12.43
CA HIS A 23 4.47 -10.89 11.10
C HIS A 23 4.29 -12.41 11.15
N ILE A 24 3.67 -12.99 10.12
CA ILE A 24 3.59 -14.45 9.93
C ILE A 24 4.95 -14.98 9.47
N VAL A 25 5.55 -14.28 8.52
CA VAL A 25 6.82 -14.68 7.91
C VAL A 25 7.95 -13.96 8.63
N LYS A 26 8.97 -14.74 9.03
CA LYS A 26 10.27 -14.22 9.44
C LYS A 26 11.19 -14.29 8.22
N GLY A 27 11.57 -13.15 7.65
CA GLY A 27 12.43 -13.12 6.48
C GLY A 27 12.53 -11.76 5.82
N ASN A 28 13.46 -11.63 4.87
CA ASN A 28 13.65 -10.40 4.11
C ASN A 28 12.58 -10.30 3.01
N PHE A 29 11.53 -9.52 3.24
CA PHE A 29 10.46 -9.27 2.27
C PHE A 29 10.95 -8.55 1.00
N MET A 30 12.16 -7.99 0.98
CA MET A 30 12.73 -7.31 -0.20
C MET A 30 12.80 -8.21 -1.43
N THR A 31 13.04 -9.51 -1.26
CA THR A 31 13.14 -10.44 -2.40
C THR A 31 11.79 -10.63 -3.10
N LEU A 32 10.68 -10.49 -2.38
CA LEU A 32 9.32 -10.60 -2.95
C LEU A 32 8.97 -9.37 -3.81
N SER A 33 9.52 -8.21 -3.44
CA SER A 33 9.32 -6.94 -4.15
C SER A 33 10.29 -6.72 -5.31
N ALA A 34 11.35 -7.53 -5.40
CA ALA A 34 12.40 -7.38 -6.40
C ALA A 34 11.91 -7.81 -7.80
N ARG A 35 12.04 -6.91 -8.77
CA ARG A 35 11.72 -7.21 -10.18
C ARG A 35 12.65 -8.31 -10.71
N PRO A 36 12.13 -9.40 -11.30
CA PRO A 36 12.95 -10.36 -12.01
C PRO A 36 13.72 -9.69 -13.17
N LYS A 37 15.00 -10.04 -13.35
CA LYS A 37 15.89 -9.37 -14.32
C LYS A 37 15.39 -9.38 -15.75
N THR A 38 14.56 -10.35 -16.13
CA THR A 38 14.02 -10.57 -17.48
C THR A 38 12.66 -9.90 -17.71
N VAL A 39 11.96 -9.48 -16.66
CA VAL A 39 10.60 -8.94 -16.75
C VAL A 39 10.67 -7.43 -16.96
N GLU A 40 9.99 -6.90 -17.97
CA GLU A 40 9.92 -5.46 -18.22
C GLU A 40 9.35 -4.70 -17.00
N GLN A 41 9.80 -3.47 -16.76
CA GLN A 41 9.39 -2.71 -15.58
C GLN A 41 7.89 -2.37 -15.58
N GLY A 42 7.28 -2.13 -16.75
CA GLY A 42 5.84 -1.87 -16.86
C GLY A 42 5.02 -3.07 -16.42
N GLU A 43 5.32 -4.24 -16.98
CA GLU A 43 4.73 -5.53 -16.61
C GLU A 43 4.85 -5.82 -15.11
N TRP A 44 6.02 -5.57 -14.52
CA TRP A 44 6.20 -5.79 -13.09
C TRP A 44 5.32 -4.88 -12.24
N VAL A 45 5.22 -3.59 -12.60
CA VAL A 45 4.34 -2.64 -11.90
C VAL A 45 2.87 -3.04 -12.07
N ALA A 46 2.45 -3.46 -13.28
CA ALA A 46 1.11 -3.94 -13.56
C ALA A 46 0.73 -5.15 -12.71
N HIS A 47 1.63 -6.14 -12.63
CA HIS A 47 1.45 -7.31 -11.80
C HIS A 47 1.31 -6.93 -10.31
N GLN A 48 2.22 -6.10 -9.80
CA GLN A 48 2.25 -5.72 -8.39
C GLN A 48 1.02 -4.93 -7.97
N VAL A 49 0.54 -3.99 -8.80
CA VAL A 49 -0.67 -3.22 -8.44
C VAL A 49 -1.92 -4.10 -8.36
N VAL A 50 -2.08 -5.03 -9.30
CA VAL A 50 -3.21 -5.98 -9.32
C VAL A 50 -3.14 -6.93 -8.13
N GLU A 51 -1.96 -7.45 -7.82
CA GLU A 51 -1.78 -8.39 -6.71
C GLU A 51 -2.02 -7.73 -5.35
N HIS A 52 -1.45 -6.54 -5.10
CA HIS A 52 -1.69 -5.81 -3.85
C HIS A 52 -3.14 -5.35 -3.70
N TYR A 53 -3.80 -4.99 -4.81
CA TYR A 53 -5.24 -4.73 -4.81
C TYR A 53 -6.05 -5.98 -4.41
N ARG A 54 -5.78 -7.13 -5.03
CA ARG A 54 -6.44 -8.40 -4.73
C ARG A 54 -6.27 -8.81 -3.26
N ILE A 55 -5.06 -8.66 -2.73
CA ILE A 55 -4.76 -8.94 -1.32
C ILE A 55 -5.57 -8.01 -0.40
N LEU A 56 -5.55 -6.70 -0.66
CA LEU A 56 -6.29 -5.72 0.14
C LEU A 56 -7.80 -6.03 0.16
N MET A 57 -8.39 -6.41 -0.98
CA MET A 57 -9.82 -6.68 -1.07
C MET A 57 -10.27 -7.84 -0.17
N ASN A 58 -9.39 -8.80 0.13
CA ASN A 58 -9.71 -9.86 1.11
C ASN A 58 -9.94 -9.28 2.51
N PHE A 59 -9.16 -8.28 2.93
CA PHE A 59 -9.34 -7.61 4.22
C PHE A 59 -10.54 -6.66 4.22
N VAL A 60 -10.75 -5.93 3.12
CA VAL A 60 -11.92 -5.05 2.95
C VAL A 60 -13.22 -5.84 3.04
N ARG A 61 -13.25 -7.04 2.44
CA ARG A 61 -14.42 -7.92 2.53
C ARG A 61 -14.75 -8.26 3.98
N ILE A 62 -13.77 -8.56 4.84
CA ILE A 62 -14.02 -8.89 6.25
C ILE A 62 -14.76 -7.75 6.99
N VAL A 63 -14.49 -6.48 6.67
CA VAL A 63 -15.14 -5.34 7.34
C VAL A 63 -16.45 -4.90 6.69
N LEU A 64 -16.70 -5.28 5.44
CA LEU A 64 -17.89 -4.89 4.66
C LEU A 64 -18.92 -6.01 4.46
N GLU A 65 -18.53 -7.27 4.63
CA GLU A 65 -19.43 -8.41 4.54
C GLU A 65 -20.53 -8.26 5.58
N LYS A 66 -21.76 -8.58 5.16
CA LYS A 66 -22.94 -8.44 6.02
C LYS A 66 -23.13 -9.72 6.82
N GLU A 67 -23.35 -9.55 8.11
CA GLU A 67 -23.79 -10.61 9.02
C GLU A 67 -25.25 -11.00 8.73
N GLU A 68 -25.74 -12.06 9.40
CA GLU A 68 -27.12 -12.54 9.24
C GLU A 68 -28.19 -11.47 9.56
N ASP A 69 -27.87 -10.54 10.46
CA ASP A 69 -28.74 -9.41 10.81
C ASP A 69 -28.69 -8.24 9.80
N GLY A 70 -27.89 -8.38 8.74
CA GLY A 70 -27.69 -7.38 7.70
C GLY A 70 -26.73 -6.24 8.07
N SER A 71 -26.12 -6.27 9.26
CA SER A 71 -25.11 -5.31 9.70
C SER A 71 -23.71 -5.67 9.17
N SER A 72 -22.83 -4.69 9.05
CA SER A 72 -21.40 -4.87 8.74
C SER A 72 -20.57 -4.12 9.78
N ILE A 73 -19.28 -4.43 9.89
CA ILE A 73 -18.39 -3.80 10.88
C ILE A 73 -18.13 -2.33 10.52
N CYS A 74 -17.80 -2.09 9.26
CA CYS A 74 -17.62 -0.74 8.73
C CYS A 74 -18.93 -0.27 8.11
N THR A 75 -19.54 0.77 8.70
CA THR A 75 -20.80 1.37 8.26
C THR A 75 -20.68 2.90 8.21
N PRO A 76 -21.58 3.61 7.54
CA PRO A 76 -21.60 5.08 7.60
C PRO A 76 -21.83 5.64 9.01
N ARG A 77 -22.36 4.84 9.94
CA ARG A 77 -22.53 5.24 11.35
C ARG A 77 -21.23 5.10 12.15
N THR A 78 -20.50 4.01 11.97
CA THR A 78 -19.23 3.76 12.66
C THR A 78 -18.08 4.54 12.04
N CYS A 79 -18.11 4.71 10.72
CA CYS A 79 -17.07 5.36 9.92
C CYS A 79 -17.69 6.38 8.96
N PRO A 80 -18.16 7.54 9.47
CA PRO A 80 -18.83 8.57 8.67
C PRO A 80 -17.89 9.29 7.68
N LYS A 81 -16.58 9.13 7.85
CA LYS A 81 -15.54 9.64 6.96
C LYS A 81 -14.45 8.58 6.74
N MET A 82 -13.85 8.58 5.56
CA MET A 82 -12.67 7.78 5.26
C MET A 82 -11.43 8.42 5.89
N SER A 83 -10.95 7.91 7.02
CA SER A 83 -9.85 8.53 7.77
C SER A 83 -8.82 7.55 8.31
N ALA A 84 -7.63 8.08 8.59
CA ALA A 84 -6.55 7.44 9.33
C ALA A 84 -6.35 8.19 10.66
N GLY A 85 -7.13 7.81 11.67
CA GLY A 85 -7.19 8.52 12.95
C GLY A 85 -8.03 9.79 12.87
N GLN A 86 -7.79 10.72 13.80
CA GLN A 86 -8.58 11.96 13.93
C GLN A 86 -8.14 13.05 12.94
N ASN A 87 -6.82 13.13 12.67
CA ASN A 87 -6.20 14.25 11.96
C ASN A 87 -6.05 14.03 10.45
N HIS A 88 -6.21 12.80 9.95
CA HIS A 88 -6.06 12.49 8.53
C HIS A 88 -7.40 12.04 7.93
N SER A 89 -8.06 12.93 7.19
CA SER A 89 -9.23 12.59 6.36
C SER A 89 -8.82 12.43 4.90
N PHE A 90 -9.36 11.42 4.24
CA PHE A 90 -9.13 11.15 2.83
C PHE A 90 -10.36 11.54 2.02
N THR A 91 -10.22 12.56 1.19
CA THR A 91 -11.27 12.99 0.27
C THR A 91 -11.22 12.20 -1.03
N TRP A 92 -12.36 12.16 -1.71
CA TRP A 92 -12.51 11.64 -3.06
C TRP A 92 -12.75 12.79 -4.03
N LEU A 93 -12.25 12.71 -5.26
CA LEU A 93 -12.54 13.72 -6.29
C LEU A 93 -13.83 13.34 -7.02
N ASN A 94 -14.84 14.20 -6.95
CA ASN A 94 -16.09 14.02 -7.69
C ASN A 94 -15.89 14.27 -9.20
N LYS A 95 -16.97 14.18 -9.99
CA LYS A 95 -16.94 14.43 -11.45
C LYS A 95 -16.49 15.86 -11.82
N ASN A 96 -16.65 16.81 -10.90
CA ASN A 96 -16.23 18.20 -11.07
C ASN A 96 -14.79 18.44 -10.59
N HIS A 97 -14.06 17.40 -10.19
CA HIS A 97 -12.73 17.47 -9.57
C HIS A 97 -12.71 18.18 -8.21
N GLU A 98 -13.83 18.20 -7.51
CA GLU A 98 -13.93 18.77 -6.17
C GLU A 98 -13.71 17.68 -5.11
N PRO A 99 -12.93 17.97 -4.05
CA PRO A 99 -12.75 17.04 -2.95
C PRO A 99 -14.03 16.91 -2.12
N VAL A 100 -14.53 15.68 -1.99
CA VAL A 100 -15.70 15.35 -1.16
C VAL A 100 -15.32 14.36 -0.07
N GLU A 101 -15.83 14.58 1.13
CA GLU A 101 -15.77 13.64 2.25
C GLU A 101 -16.82 12.56 2.04
N LEU A 102 -16.42 11.30 2.18
CA LEU A 102 -17.29 10.14 2.01
C LEU A 102 -17.18 9.21 3.21
N PRO A 103 -18.27 8.54 3.60
CA PRO A 103 -18.20 7.42 4.53
C PRO A 103 -17.18 6.38 4.06
N ALA A 104 -16.41 5.82 4.99
CA ALA A 104 -15.38 4.83 4.68
C ALA A 104 -15.88 3.63 3.85
N PRO A 105 -17.06 3.01 4.11
CA PRO A 105 -17.54 1.90 3.29
C PRO A 105 -17.86 2.32 1.84
N GLU A 106 -18.37 3.53 1.64
CA GLU A 106 -18.64 4.09 0.31
C GLU A 106 -17.34 4.41 -0.43
N TYR A 107 -16.37 4.97 0.26
CA TYR A 107 -15.03 5.23 -0.26
C TYR A 107 -14.36 3.94 -0.73
N MET A 108 -14.35 2.89 0.11
CA MET A 108 -13.75 1.60 -0.25
C MET A 108 -14.47 0.97 -1.46
N SER A 109 -15.79 1.09 -1.54
CA SER A 109 -16.58 0.62 -2.70
C SER A 109 -16.25 1.39 -3.99
N LEU A 110 -15.99 2.70 -3.88
CA LEU A 110 -15.54 3.54 -4.99
C LEU A 110 -14.12 3.17 -5.44
N VAL A 111 -13.19 2.94 -4.49
CA VAL A 111 -11.84 2.44 -4.77
C VAL A 111 -11.91 1.14 -5.54
N GLN A 112 -12.71 0.18 -5.07
CA GLN A 112 -12.88 -1.12 -5.72
C GLN A 112 -13.35 -0.96 -7.18
N ARG A 113 -14.46 -0.23 -7.40
CA ARG A 113 -14.96 0.00 -8.77
C ARG A 113 -13.97 0.75 -9.64
N TRP A 114 -13.29 1.75 -9.11
CA TRP A 114 -12.35 2.56 -9.88
C TRP A 114 -11.11 1.76 -10.29
N ILE A 115 -10.50 1.00 -9.37
CA ILE A 115 -9.35 0.15 -9.69
C ILE A 115 -9.76 -0.96 -10.67
N SER A 116 -10.86 -1.69 -10.40
CA SER A 116 -11.36 -2.72 -11.33
C SER A 116 -11.63 -2.17 -12.72
N SER A 117 -12.32 -1.02 -12.83
CA SER A 117 -12.56 -0.38 -14.13
C SER A 117 -11.28 -0.02 -14.90
N LYS A 118 -10.15 0.19 -14.22
CA LYS A 118 -8.87 0.48 -14.86
C LYS A 118 -8.13 -0.80 -15.24
N VAL A 119 -8.16 -1.81 -14.37
CA VAL A 119 -7.53 -3.11 -14.63
C VAL A 119 -8.24 -3.87 -15.76
N ASP A 120 -9.56 -3.72 -15.88
CA ASP A 120 -10.37 -4.35 -16.94
C ASP A 120 -10.30 -3.57 -18.28
N ASP A 121 -9.75 -2.36 -18.28
CA ASP A 121 -9.58 -1.54 -19.49
C ASP A 121 -8.32 -1.96 -20.24
N VAL A 122 -8.50 -2.68 -21.35
CA VAL A 122 -7.41 -3.19 -22.21
C VAL A 122 -6.51 -2.07 -22.75
N ALA A 123 -7.00 -0.83 -22.86
CA ALA A 123 -6.17 0.30 -23.27
C ALA A 123 -5.25 0.80 -22.14
N MET A 124 -5.59 0.52 -20.88
CA MET A 124 -4.78 0.85 -19.70
C MET A 124 -3.90 -0.32 -19.26
N PHE A 125 -4.44 -1.54 -19.24
CA PHE A 125 -3.76 -2.80 -18.93
C PHE A 125 -3.89 -3.75 -20.12
N PRO A 126 -2.97 -3.69 -21.10
CA PRO A 126 -2.97 -4.60 -22.24
C PRO A 126 -2.85 -6.05 -21.77
N THR A 127 -3.64 -6.94 -22.38
CA THR A 127 -3.66 -8.38 -22.05
C THR A 127 -3.26 -9.27 -23.23
N ASP A 128 -2.98 -8.67 -24.40
CA ASP A 128 -2.54 -9.39 -25.59
C ASP A 128 -1.10 -9.89 -25.40
N PRO A 129 -0.88 -11.22 -25.38
CA PRO A 129 0.45 -11.78 -25.17
C PRO A 129 1.44 -11.45 -26.30
N THR A 130 0.95 -11.06 -27.49
CA THR A 130 1.80 -10.68 -28.61
C THR A 130 2.48 -9.32 -28.43
N GLY A 131 1.94 -8.48 -27.54
CA GLY A 131 2.48 -7.16 -27.22
C GLY A 131 3.51 -7.15 -26.09
N ILE A 132 3.76 -8.29 -25.42
CA ILE A 132 4.61 -8.34 -24.22
C ILE A 132 6.09 -8.20 -24.59
N SER A 133 6.78 -7.29 -23.90
CA SER A 133 8.23 -7.10 -24.00
C SER A 133 8.98 -7.70 -22.82
N PHE A 134 10.30 -7.73 -22.92
CA PHE A 134 11.21 -8.22 -21.87
C PHE A 134 12.21 -7.13 -21.47
N ALA A 135 12.80 -7.27 -20.29
CA ALA A 135 13.83 -6.37 -19.84
C ALA A 135 15.14 -6.59 -20.61
N TYR A 136 15.78 -5.49 -21.02
CA TYR A 136 17.08 -5.51 -21.67
C TYR A 136 18.18 -5.90 -20.68
N HIS A 137 19.02 -6.87 -21.07
CA HIS A 137 20.22 -7.23 -20.32
C HIS A 137 21.45 -6.55 -20.92
N PRO A 138 22.19 -5.72 -20.16
CA PRO A 138 23.31 -4.93 -20.67
C PRO A 138 24.35 -5.76 -21.46
N ASP A 139 24.64 -6.97 -20.96
CA ASP A 139 25.68 -7.84 -21.53
C ASP A 139 25.27 -8.57 -22.83
N TYR A 140 23.98 -8.60 -23.18
CA TYR A 140 23.47 -9.33 -24.36
C TYR A 140 22.86 -8.41 -25.42
N SER A 141 22.67 -7.13 -25.12
CA SER A 141 22.17 -6.12 -26.06
C SER A 141 23.29 -5.60 -26.97
N ASN A 142 23.80 -6.44 -27.86
CA ASN A 142 24.68 -6.02 -28.96
C ASN A 142 23.88 -5.23 -30.00
N GLY A 143 23.79 -3.89 -29.86
CA GLY A 143 23.56 -2.92 -30.94
C GLY A 143 22.34 -3.10 -31.86
N ALA A 144 21.44 -4.07 -31.62
CA ALA A 144 20.31 -4.34 -32.47
C ALA A 144 19.14 -3.42 -32.10
N GLN A 145 19.05 -2.32 -32.84
CA GLN A 145 17.85 -1.52 -33.08
C GLN A 145 16.98 -1.30 -31.83
N LEU A 146 17.45 -0.44 -30.93
CA LEU A 146 16.53 0.36 -30.15
C LEU A 146 15.57 1.03 -31.15
N PRO A 147 14.25 0.87 -31.03
CA PRO A 147 13.33 1.73 -31.77
C PRO A 147 13.71 3.17 -31.41
N GLN A 148 14.30 3.90 -32.35
CA GLN A 148 14.55 5.33 -32.21
C GLN A 148 13.19 6.03 -32.29
N HIS A 149 12.45 6.00 -31.20
CA HIS A 149 11.22 6.74 -31.04
C HIS A 149 11.50 7.97 -30.19
N GLY A 150 11.23 9.14 -30.78
CA GLY A 150 11.63 10.46 -30.29
C GLY A 150 11.08 10.82 -28.91
N ASN A 151 11.87 11.64 -28.19
CA ASN A 151 11.54 12.35 -26.95
C ASN A 151 10.56 11.66 -26.00
N GLY A 152 11.11 10.71 -25.24
CA GLY A 152 10.58 10.26 -23.96
C GLY A 152 10.23 8.78 -23.94
N THR A 153 11.11 7.96 -23.36
CA THR A 153 10.77 6.60 -22.93
C THR A 153 9.93 6.66 -21.67
N TRP A 154 8.72 6.08 -21.67
CA TRP A 154 7.88 5.96 -20.47
C TRP A 154 7.77 4.51 -19.97
N LEU A 155 7.31 4.35 -18.73
CA LEU A 155 7.13 3.06 -18.07
C LEU A 155 6.16 2.16 -18.85
N GLY A 156 6.62 0.98 -19.27
CA GLY A 156 5.78 -0.01 -19.96
C GLY A 156 5.56 0.27 -21.46
N MET A 157 6.24 1.26 -22.03
CA MET A 157 6.08 1.63 -23.45
C MET A 157 6.28 0.42 -24.38
N THR A 158 7.23 -0.46 -24.08
CA THR A 158 7.56 -1.57 -24.96
C THR A 158 6.55 -2.71 -24.88
N SER A 159 5.82 -2.82 -23.78
CA SER A 159 4.71 -3.77 -23.62
C SER A 159 3.34 -3.16 -23.95
N GLY A 160 3.31 -1.98 -24.59
CA GLY A 160 2.07 -1.34 -25.05
C GLY A 160 1.31 -0.54 -24.00
N PHE A 161 1.86 -0.32 -22.80
CA PHE A 161 1.21 0.50 -21.78
C PHE A 161 1.15 1.99 -22.19
N PRO A 162 0.05 2.70 -21.88
CA PRO A 162 -0.11 4.10 -22.28
C PRO A 162 0.79 5.05 -21.48
N LYS A 163 1.01 6.27 -21.99
CA LYS A 163 1.89 7.28 -21.34
C LYS A 163 1.48 7.63 -19.90
N ASN A 164 0.19 7.57 -19.58
CA ASN A 164 -0.35 7.86 -18.25
C ASN A 164 -0.39 6.63 -17.33
N PHE A 165 0.14 5.48 -17.75
CA PHE A 165 0.12 4.23 -16.98
C PHE A 165 0.79 4.38 -15.61
N ALA A 166 2.01 4.92 -15.56
CA ALA A 166 2.74 5.11 -14.31
C ALA A 166 1.96 5.99 -13.31
N GLY A 167 1.42 7.12 -13.77
CA GLY A 167 0.61 8.01 -12.94
C GLY A 167 -0.68 7.35 -12.45
N THR A 168 -1.30 6.51 -13.29
CA THR A 168 -2.48 5.73 -12.92
C THR A 168 -2.14 4.69 -11.84
N CYS A 169 -1.03 3.97 -11.98
CA CYS A 169 -0.57 3.01 -10.98
C CYS A 169 -0.23 3.70 -9.65
N GLN A 170 0.45 4.85 -9.67
CA GLN A 170 0.70 5.64 -8.47
C GLN A 170 -0.59 6.04 -7.75
N LEU A 171 -1.64 6.42 -8.50
CA LEU A 171 -2.96 6.69 -7.93
C LEU A 171 -3.55 5.43 -7.27
N MET A 172 -3.46 4.26 -7.92
CA MET A 172 -3.92 3.00 -7.35
C MET A 172 -3.20 2.65 -6.05
N PHE A 173 -1.86 2.73 -6.03
CA PHE A 173 -1.07 2.49 -4.82
C PHE A 173 -1.45 3.46 -3.69
N ARG A 174 -1.65 4.75 -3.98
CA ARG A 174 -2.14 5.72 -2.97
C ARG A 174 -3.51 5.32 -2.42
N GLN A 175 -4.43 4.90 -3.28
CA GLN A 175 -5.74 4.43 -2.84
C GLN A 175 -5.66 3.17 -1.97
N ILE A 176 -4.82 2.20 -2.36
CA ILE A 176 -4.58 0.98 -1.56
C ILE A 176 -4.00 1.33 -0.18
N PHE A 177 -3.02 2.24 -0.12
CA PHE A 177 -2.44 2.72 1.13
C PHE A 177 -3.49 3.34 2.06
N ARG A 178 -4.34 4.24 1.52
CA ARG A 178 -5.41 4.91 2.30
C ARG A 178 -6.37 3.91 2.93
N VAL A 179 -6.71 2.84 2.20
CA VAL A 179 -7.55 1.77 2.72
C VAL A 179 -6.84 0.98 3.82
N TYR A 180 -5.57 0.59 3.64
CA TYR A 180 -4.80 -0.02 4.74
C TYR A 180 -4.77 0.87 5.98
N ALA A 181 -4.44 2.16 5.82
CA ALA A 181 -4.41 3.10 6.93
C ALA A 181 -5.76 3.15 7.67
N HIS A 182 -6.87 3.20 6.95
CA HIS A 182 -8.21 3.12 7.54
C HIS A 182 -8.43 1.80 8.31
N LEU A 183 -8.02 0.65 7.75
CA LEU A 183 -8.14 -0.64 8.42
C LEU A 183 -7.35 -0.68 9.74
N TYR A 184 -6.13 -0.13 9.78
CA TYR A 184 -5.35 -0.05 11.01
C TYR A 184 -6.00 0.88 12.06
N TRP A 185 -6.37 2.09 11.64
CA TRP A 185 -6.88 3.10 12.57
C TRP A 185 -8.31 2.81 13.05
N GLY A 186 -9.17 2.26 12.19
CA GLY A 186 -10.58 2.03 12.49
C GLY A 186 -10.93 0.59 12.88
N HIS A 187 -10.17 -0.40 12.38
CA HIS A 187 -10.61 -1.80 12.40
C HIS A 187 -9.56 -2.81 12.86
N PHE A 188 -8.39 -2.37 13.33
CA PHE A 188 -7.34 -3.30 13.77
C PHE A 188 -7.79 -4.19 14.93
N VAL A 189 -8.47 -3.63 15.93
CA VAL A 189 -8.96 -4.40 17.09
C VAL A 189 -10.17 -5.24 16.68
N ASN A 190 -11.21 -4.58 16.16
CA ASN A 190 -12.40 -5.23 15.64
C ASN A 190 -12.47 -5.03 14.10
N PRO A 191 -12.26 -6.07 13.28
CA PRO A 191 -12.22 -7.49 13.65
C PRO A 191 -10.83 -8.12 13.73
N PHE A 192 -9.79 -7.50 13.17
CA PHE A 192 -8.58 -8.24 12.79
C PHE A 192 -7.87 -8.90 13.98
N TYR A 193 -7.70 -8.18 15.09
CA TYR A 193 -7.11 -8.74 16.30
C TYR A 193 -8.01 -9.82 16.93
N HIS A 194 -9.32 -9.58 17.02
CA HIS A 194 -10.26 -10.55 17.59
C HIS A 194 -10.37 -11.85 16.77
N LEU A 195 -10.17 -11.77 15.45
CA LEU A 195 -10.12 -12.92 14.56
C LEU A 195 -8.72 -13.53 14.42
N ASN A 196 -7.71 -13.02 15.15
CA ASN A 196 -6.32 -13.45 15.07
C ASN A 196 -5.76 -13.37 13.63
N LEU A 197 -6.11 -12.29 12.93
CA LEU A 197 -5.70 -11.93 11.57
C LEU A 197 -4.72 -10.76 11.52
N GLU A 198 -4.31 -10.21 12.67
CA GLU A 198 -3.42 -9.07 12.76
C GLU A 198 -2.07 -9.34 12.10
N LYS A 199 -1.53 -10.56 12.21
CA LYS A 199 -0.25 -10.93 11.60
C LYS A 199 -0.34 -11.00 10.07
N GLN A 200 -1.47 -11.44 9.54
CA GLN A 200 -1.79 -11.48 8.11
C GLN A 200 -1.83 -10.04 7.58
N LEU A 201 -2.57 -9.17 8.27
CA LEU A 201 -2.67 -7.75 7.92
C LEU A 201 -1.29 -7.07 7.95
N ASN A 202 -0.48 -7.32 9.00
CA ASN A 202 0.88 -6.80 9.12
C ASN A 202 1.76 -7.28 7.96
N SER A 203 1.75 -8.57 7.65
CA SER A 203 2.59 -9.16 6.60
C SER A 203 2.23 -8.66 5.20
N CYS A 204 0.94 -8.53 4.91
CA CYS A 204 0.49 -7.97 3.64
C CYS A 204 0.81 -6.47 3.54
N PHE A 205 0.64 -5.71 4.62
CA PHE A 205 0.92 -4.27 4.60
C PHE A 205 2.40 -3.95 4.53
N SER A 206 3.27 -4.65 5.26
CA SER A 206 4.72 -4.43 5.16
C SER A 206 5.27 -4.79 3.78
N HIS A 207 4.80 -5.90 3.19
CA HIS A 207 5.09 -6.26 1.80
C HIS A 207 4.61 -5.18 0.82
N PHE A 208 3.41 -4.64 1.03
CA PHE A 208 2.89 -3.52 0.24
C PHE A 208 3.78 -2.28 0.33
N ILE A 209 4.17 -1.86 1.54
CA ILE A 209 5.03 -0.68 1.75
C ILE A 209 6.40 -0.88 1.07
N LEU A 210 7.03 -2.04 1.24
CA LEU A 210 8.30 -2.36 0.59
C LEU A 210 8.18 -2.32 -0.93
N THR A 211 7.14 -2.93 -1.48
CA THR A 211 6.91 -2.94 -2.93
C THR A 211 6.65 -1.54 -3.47
N ALA A 212 5.71 -0.82 -2.85
CA ALA A 212 5.27 0.49 -3.30
C ALA A 212 6.40 1.51 -3.28
N THR A 213 7.23 1.49 -2.25
CA THR A 213 8.40 2.38 -2.16
C THR A 213 9.52 1.94 -3.11
N THR A 214 9.81 0.64 -3.23
CA THR A 214 10.84 0.12 -4.17
C THR A 214 10.52 0.45 -5.63
N LEU A 215 9.23 0.49 -5.99
CA LEU A 215 8.77 0.83 -7.34
C LEU A 215 8.52 2.32 -7.56
N ASP A 216 8.83 3.19 -6.58
CA ASP A 216 8.53 4.64 -6.65
C ASP A 216 7.02 4.95 -6.85
N MET A 217 6.15 4.06 -6.35
CA MET A 217 4.70 4.21 -6.43
C MET A 217 4.13 5.03 -5.26
N LEU A 218 4.82 5.04 -4.12
CA LEU A 218 4.52 5.90 -2.97
C LEU A 218 5.76 6.70 -2.55
N GLN A 219 5.55 7.97 -2.24
CA GLN A 219 6.57 8.89 -1.73
C GLN A 219 6.48 9.01 -0.20
N PRO A 220 7.51 9.51 0.50
CA PRO A 220 7.49 9.62 1.96
C PRO A 220 6.28 10.38 2.51
N ILE A 221 5.83 11.42 1.80
CA ILE A 221 4.65 12.20 2.19
C ILE A 221 3.35 11.38 2.16
N ASP A 222 3.26 10.38 1.29
CA ASP A 222 2.08 9.51 1.21
C ASP A 222 1.99 8.58 2.42
N LEU A 223 3.14 8.26 3.05
CA LEU A 223 3.27 7.29 4.14
C LEU A 223 2.97 7.86 5.53
N GLU A 224 2.90 9.20 5.63
CA GLU A 224 2.76 9.93 6.89
C GLU A 224 1.67 9.36 7.82
N PRO A 225 0.45 8.99 7.36
CA PRO A 225 -0.61 8.51 8.25
C PRO A 225 -0.29 7.20 9.00
N MET A 226 0.72 6.45 8.54
CA MET A 226 1.19 5.20 9.13
C MET A 226 2.66 5.27 9.55
N GLN A 227 3.24 6.48 9.63
CA GLN A 227 4.67 6.66 9.87
C GLN A 227 5.14 6.00 11.17
N TYR A 228 4.36 6.07 12.25
CA TYR A 228 4.74 5.44 13.52
C TYR A 228 4.88 3.91 13.45
N LEU A 229 4.06 3.25 12.62
CA LEU A 229 4.19 1.80 12.40
C LEU A 229 5.42 1.48 11.55
N ILE A 230 5.71 2.33 10.55
CA ILE A 230 6.91 2.20 9.71
C ILE A 230 8.19 2.38 10.56
N ASP A 231 8.20 3.36 11.46
CA ASP A 231 9.31 3.58 12.38
C ASP A 231 9.52 2.40 13.33
N LEU A 232 8.42 1.86 13.87
CA LEU A 232 8.44 0.67 14.72
C LEU A 232 9.06 -0.51 13.97
N TRP A 233 8.62 -0.78 12.75
CA TRP A 233 9.13 -1.86 11.89
C TRP A 233 10.57 -1.64 11.40
N ALA A 234 11.02 -0.39 11.26
CA ALA A 234 12.42 -0.09 11.02
C ALA A 234 13.29 -0.38 12.26
N ALA A 235 12.78 -0.05 13.46
CA ALA A 235 13.50 -0.26 14.71
C ALA A 235 13.54 -1.72 15.17
N ASP A 236 12.52 -2.52 14.86
CA ASP A 236 12.46 -3.94 15.22
C ASP A 236 13.16 -4.87 14.20
N GLY A 237 13.65 -4.30 13.09
CA GLY A 237 14.37 -5.00 12.04
C GLY A 237 13.49 -5.65 10.96
N THR A 238 12.17 -5.44 10.99
CA THR A 238 11.25 -5.86 9.91
C THR A 238 11.63 -5.21 8.58
N PHE A 239 11.91 -3.90 8.59
CA PHE A 239 12.46 -3.20 7.44
C PHE A 239 13.98 -3.14 7.55
N PRO A 240 14.74 -3.78 6.64
CA PRO A 240 16.19 -3.81 6.74
C PRO A 240 16.78 -2.46 6.30
N PRO A 241 18.01 -2.09 6.76
CA PRO A 241 18.61 -0.78 6.49
C PRO A 241 18.74 -0.39 5.02
N GLU A 242 18.89 -1.37 4.13
CA GLU A 242 18.98 -1.18 2.68
C GLU A 242 17.62 -0.89 2.00
N SER A 243 16.52 -1.06 2.72
CA SER A 243 15.17 -0.86 2.18
C SER A 243 14.79 0.62 2.16
N ARG A 244 14.00 1.02 1.16
CA ARG A 244 13.47 2.39 1.08
C ARG A 244 12.61 2.79 2.28
N PRO A 245 11.70 1.93 2.82
CA PRO A 245 10.94 2.27 4.01
C PRO A 245 11.82 2.60 5.22
N TYR A 246 12.94 1.89 5.40
CA TYR A 246 13.90 2.20 6.46
C TYR A 246 14.51 3.60 6.29
N SER A 247 14.87 3.97 5.05
CA SER A 247 15.41 5.31 4.77
C SER A 247 14.42 6.45 5.04
N TYR A 248 13.12 6.17 5.08
CA TYR A 248 12.05 7.13 5.38
C TYR A 248 11.65 7.12 6.87
N ALA A 249 12.19 6.18 7.65
CA ALA A 249 11.80 5.97 9.04
C ALA A 249 12.60 6.86 10.01
N ASN A 250 11.93 7.31 11.07
CA ASN A 250 12.59 7.81 12.26
C ASN A 250 12.86 6.65 13.23
N VAL A 251 14.03 6.02 13.10
CA VAL A 251 14.42 4.84 13.88
C VAL A 251 14.45 5.10 15.39
N GLU A 252 14.82 6.30 15.82
CA GLU A 252 14.82 6.66 17.25
C GLU A 252 13.39 6.72 17.82
N ARG A 253 12.43 7.19 17.04
CA ARG A 253 11.01 7.14 17.39
C ARG A 253 10.49 5.71 17.45
N GLY A 254 10.91 4.86 16.52
CA GLY A 254 10.62 3.43 16.56
C GLY A 254 11.14 2.75 17.82
N LYS A 255 12.40 3.00 18.21
CA LYS A 255 13.01 2.49 19.45
C LYS A 255 12.25 2.96 20.69
N TYR A 256 11.80 4.21 20.70
CA TYR A 256 10.96 4.73 21.77
C TYR A 256 9.62 3.97 21.85
N ILE A 257 8.92 3.77 20.73
CA ILE A 257 7.67 2.99 20.68
C ILE A 257 7.88 1.56 21.18
N LEU A 258 8.99 0.91 20.79
CA LEU A 258 9.36 -0.42 21.30
C LEU A 258 9.49 -0.45 22.82
N SER A 259 10.16 0.55 23.41
CA SER A 259 10.37 0.64 24.85
C SER A 259 9.05 0.76 25.63
N LEU A 260 8.05 1.44 25.06
CA LEU A 260 6.73 1.59 25.67
C LEU A 260 5.96 0.26 25.74
N SER A 261 6.21 -0.66 24.81
CA SER A 261 5.55 -1.97 24.79
C SER A 261 6.15 -2.95 25.80
N THR A 262 7.40 -2.74 26.21
CA THR A 262 8.10 -3.57 27.21
C THR A 262 7.88 -3.14 28.65
N ALA A 263 7.29 -1.95 28.86
CA ALA A 263 7.04 -1.37 30.17
C ALA A 263 5.67 -1.75 30.77
N VAL A 264 4.94 -2.66 30.13
CA VAL A 264 3.59 -3.14 30.54
C VAL A 264 3.63 -4.63 30.83
#